data_AF-A0A090Q8F3-F1
#
_entry.id   AF-A0A090Q8F3-F1
#
_cell.length_a   1.000
_cell.length_b   1.000
_cell.length_c   1.000
_cell.angle_alpha   90.00
_cell.angle_beta   90.00
_cell.angle_gamma   90.00
#
_symmetry.space_group_name_H-M   'P 1'
#
loop_
_entity.id
_entity.type
_entity.pdbx_description
1 polymer ?
#
loop_
_entity_poly.entity_id
_entity_poly.type
_entity_poly.pdbx_seq_one_letter_code
_entity_poly.pdbx_strand_id
1 'polypeptide(L)'
;MADAFIFPVDAFSIGVKNYVNDFRDLYVKAFSYGKKLMLYTGGDYGTTSNNDQIITWRNAGFKSTNDHQTIVIPSFINDPLQGDDLNLKIIDYQDKPQISFTGFANSSLKEFLRVTLSTFKANLNRFLKKDASDRQSIYNAAGKRFTYLKELESHLAIQTDFIYRDKYRAGAVTKEQREKSTAEFFQNLNNSPYTFCLRGAGNFQCGFMKR
;
A
#
# COMPACT_ATOMS: atom_id res chain seq x y z
N MET A 1 19.75 3.32 -28.06
CA MET A 1 19.02 2.03 -27.95
C MET A 1 18.29 2.01 -26.62
N ALA A 2 17.16 1.31 -26.51
CA ALA A 2 16.45 1.17 -25.24
C ALA A 2 17.19 0.21 -24.28
N ASP A 3 17.14 0.51 -22.98
CA ASP A 3 17.80 -0.28 -21.93
C ASP A 3 16.96 -1.48 -21.46
N ALA A 4 15.63 -1.40 -21.61
CA ALA A 4 14.69 -2.45 -21.24
C ALA A 4 13.41 -2.39 -22.09
N PHE A 5 12.67 -3.50 -22.09
CA PHE A 5 11.31 -3.58 -22.63
C PHE A 5 10.32 -3.49 -21.46
N ILE A 6 9.18 -2.81 -21.67
CA ILE A 6 8.12 -2.70 -20.66
C ILE A 6 6.87 -3.37 -21.22
N PHE A 7 6.26 -4.26 -20.45
CA PHE A 7 4.92 -4.74 -20.77
C PHE A 7 3.88 -3.82 -20.08
N PRO A 8 3.12 -3.02 -20.83
CA PRO A 8 2.39 -1.87 -20.29
C PRO A 8 1.02 -2.25 -19.70
N VAL A 9 0.88 -3.43 -19.11
CA VAL A 9 -0.35 -3.88 -18.44
C VAL A 9 -0.01 -4.60 -17.15
N ASP A 10 -0.98 -4.62 -16.25
CA ASP A 10 -0.89 -5.39 -15.01
C ASP A 10 -0.70 -6.89 -15.31
N ALA A 11 0.28 -7.53 -14.67
CA ALA A 11 0.59 -8.94 -14.89
C ALA A 11 -0.61 -9.86 -14.63
N PHE A 12 -1.48 -9.54 -13.67
CA PHE A 12 -2.70 -10.30 -13.41
C PHE A 12 -3.73 -10.19 -14.54
N SER A 13 -3.64 -9.14 -15.37
CA SER A 13 -4.51 -8.97 -16.54
C SER A 13 -4.08 -9.82 -17.74
N ILE A 14 -2.86 -10.36 -17.76
CA ILE A 14 -2.33 -11.12 -18.92
C ILE A 14 -3.24 -12.28 -19.28
N GLY A 15 -3.52 -13.16 -18.31
CA GLY A 15 -4.39 -14.32 -18.53
C GLY A 15 -5.86 -13.93 -18.68
N VAL A 16 -6.34 -12.97 -17.89
CA VAL A 16 -7.76 -12.58 -17.85
C VAL A 16 -8.21 -11.87 -19.13
N LYS A 17 -7.34 -11.02 -19.69
CA LYS A 17 -7.62 -10.23 -20.91
C LYS A 17 -7.03 -10.85 -22.17
N ASN A 18 -6.52 -12.08 -22.08
CA ASN A 18 -5.96 -12.85 -23.20
C ASN A 18 -4.74 -12.20 -23.89
N TYR A 19 -3.88 -11.49 -23.15
CA TYR A 19 -2.62 -10.94 -23.65
C TYR A 19 -1.44 -11.93 -23.61
N VAL A 20 -1.73 -13.23 -23.54
CA VAL A 20 -0.71 -14.27 -23.35
C VAL A 20 0.27 -14.32 -24.52
N ASN A 21 -0.24 -14.18 -25.75
CA ASN A 21 0.60 -14.19 -26.94
C ASN A 21 1.42 -12.90 -27.06
N ASP A 22 0.81 -11.73 -26.83
CA ASP A 22 1.53 -10.44 -26.83
C ASP A 22 2.67 -10.42 -25.80
N PHE A 23 2.40 -10.95 -24.60
CA PHE A 23 3.42 -11.08 -23.56
C PHE A 23 4.56 -12.01 -23.99
N ARG A 24 4.22 -13.17 -24.58
CA ARG A 24 5.22 -14.13 -25.07
C ARG A 24 6.09 -13.53 -26.17
N ASP A 25 5.49 -12.82 -27.11
CA ASP A 25 6.22 -12.20 -28.22
C ASP A 25 7.16 -11.10 -27.72
N LEU A 26 6.71 -10.27 -26.77
CA LEU A 26 7.56 -9.27 -26.15
C LEU A 26 8.70 -9.91 -25.33
N TYR A 27 8.39 -10.98 -24.59
CA TYR A 27 9.37 -11.74 -23.82
C TYR A 27 10.49 -12.30 -24.70
N VAL A 28 10.13 -12.99 -25.79
CA VAL A 28 11.10 -13.54 -26.75
C VAL A 28 11.95 -12.43 -27.38
N LYS A 29 11.31 -11.32 -27.77
CA LYS A 29 12.01 -10.17 -28.37
C LYS A 29 12.96 -9.50 -27.38
N ALA A 30 12.55 -9.28 -26.14
CA ALA A 30 13.40 -8.66 -25.13
C ALA A 30 14.68 -9.48 -24.91
N PHE A 31 14.51 -10.80 -24.81
CA PHE A 31 15.62 -11.70 -24.47
C PHE A 31 16.53 -11.97 -25.66
N SER A 32 16.01 -11.97 -26.90
CA SER A 32 16.86 -12.07 -28.10
C SER A 32 17.80 -10.87 -28.27
N TYR A 33 17.42 -9.71 -27.72
CA TYR A 33 18.28 -8.52 -27.67
C TYR A 33 19.15 -8.43 -26.40
N GLY A 34 19.11 -9.45 -25.52
CA GLY A 34 19.81 -9.43 -24.24
C GLY A 34 19.34 -8.31 -23.32
N LYS A 35 18.07 -7.90 -23.42
CA LYS A 35 17.48 -6.81 -22.64
C LYS A 35 16.55 -7.35 -21.58
N LYS A 36 16.46 -6.62 -20.46
CA LYS A 36 15.51 -6.94 -19.39
C LYS A 36 14.08 -6.61 -19.82
N LEU A 37 13.13 -7.37 -19.30
CA LEU A 37 11.70 -7.12 -19.39
C LEU A 37 11.19 -6.57 -18.06
N MET A 38 10.36 -5.54 -18.11
CA MET A 38 9.77 -4.92 -16.94
C MET A 38 8.27 -5.24 -16.89
N LEU A 39 7.84 -5.73 -15.73
CA LEU A 39 6.44 -6.07 -15.44
C LEU A 39 5.92 -5.21 -14.31
N TYR A 40 4.63 -4.85 -14.38
CA TYR A 40 3.93 -4.17 -13.31
C TYR A 40 2.90 -5.10 -12.67
N THR A 41 2.84 -5.12 -11.34
CA THR A 41 1.81 -5.83 -10.57
C THR A 41 1.16 -4.85 -9.61
N GLY A 42 -0.11 -4.52 -9.84
CA GLY A 42 -0.88 -3.65 -8.99
C GLY A 42 -1.34 -4.31 -7.69
N GLY A 43 -1.79 -3.47 -6.76
CA GLY A 43 -2.39 -3.90 -5.50
C GLY A 43 -1.40 -4.33 -4.42
N ASP A 44 -1.93 -5.01 -3.40
CA ASP A 44 -1.20 -5.26 -2.14
C ASP A 44 -0.32 -6.52 -2.16
N TYR A 45 -0.60 -7.50 -3.03
CA TYR A 45 0.00 -8.83 -2.94
C TYR A 45 1.06 -9.12 -4.01
N GLY A 46 0.92 -8.58 -5.23
CA GLY A 46 1.89 -8.73 -6.33
C GLY A 46 2.18 -10.18 -6.75
N THR A 47 2.99 -10.37 -7.78
CA THR A 47 3.52 -11.69 -8.19
C THR A 47 5.03 -11.61 -8.48
N THR A 48 5.79 -12.62 -8.07
CA THR A 48 7.26 -12.67 -8.22
C THR A 48 7.65 -13.56 -9.40
N SER A 49 8.50 -13.05 -10.30
CA SER A 49 8.94 -13.77 -11.50
C SER A 49 10.08 -14.76 -11.26
N ASN A 50 10.93 -14.55 -10.24
CA ASN A 50 12.16 -15.31 -9.96
C ASN A 50 13.09 -15.48 -11.19
N ASN A 51 13.06 -14.52 -12.12
CA ASN A 51 13.85 -14.54 -13.35
C ASN A 51 14.72 -13.29 -13.39
N ASP A 52 16.03 -13.48 -13.52
CA ASP A 52 17.02 -12.41 -13.45
C ASP A 52 16.95 -11.38 -14.59
N GLN A 53 16.17 -11.70 -15.62
CA GLN A 53 15.91 -10.84 -16.77
C GLN A 53 14.55 -10.13 -16.66
N ILE A 54 13.77 -10.38 -15.61
CA ILE A 54 12.47 -9.75 -15.38
C ILE A 54 12.50 -8.87 -14.12
N ILE A 55 12.44 -7.55 -14.32
CA ILE A 55 12.25 -6.59 -13.24
C ILE A 55 10.75 -6.49 -12.93
N THR A 56 10.37 -6.69 -11.67
CA THR A 56 8.98 -6.58 -11.22
C THR A 56 8.77 -5.28 -10.47
N TRP A 57 7.96 -4.39 -11.01
CA TRP A 57 7.41 -3.22 -10.33
C TRP A 57 6.13 -3.58 -9.58
N ARG A 58 6.06 -3.22 -8.30
CA ARG A 58 4.86 -3.45 -7.49
C ARG A 58 4.60 -2.31 -6.54
N ASN A 59 3.34 -2.11 -6.15
CA ASN A 59 3.01 -1.06 -5.19
C ASN A 59 3.39 -1.44 -3.77
N ALA A 60 3.43 -2.74 -3.44
CA ALA A 60 3.58 -3.27 -2.08
C ALA A 60 4.59 -4.41 -1.97
N GLY A 61 4.89 -4.87 -0.75
CA GLY A 61 5.77 -6.02 -0.51
C GLY A 61 6.68 -5.82 0.70
N PHE A 62 7.23 -6.93 1.19
CA PHE A 62 8.21 -6.92 2.29
C PHE A 62 9.60 -7.12 1.73
N LYS A 63 10.56 -6.33 2.19
CA LYS A 63 11.98 -6.50 1.81
C LYS A 63 12.50 -7.91 2.09
N SER A 64 12.01 -8.55 3.15
CA SER A 64 12.40 -9.90 3.55
C SER A 64 11.87 -11.01 2.64
N THR A 65 10.87 -10.74 1.81
CA THR A 65 10.23 -11.76 0.94
C THR A 65 10.30 -11.41 -0.54
N ASN A 66 10.54 -10.14 -0.87
CA ASN A 66 10.69 -9.71 -2.25
C ASN A 66 11.98 -10.27 -2.85
N ASP A 67 11.90 -10.70 -4.10
CA ASP A 67 13.06 -11.06 -4.90
C ASP A 67 13.94 -9.82 -5.20
N HIS A 68 15.22 -10.04 -5.49
CA HIS A 68 16.18 -8.99 -5.81
C HIS A 68 15.84 -8.19 -7.08
N GLN A 69 15.02 -8.73 -8.00
CA GLN A 69 14.50 -8.02 -9.17
C GLN A 69 13.23 -7.19 -8.87
N THR A 70 12.75 -7.21 -7.62
CA THR A 70 11.52 -6.52 -7.25
C THR A 70 11.80 -5.08 -6.82
N ILE A 71 11.16 -4.13 -7.49
CA ILE A 71 11.20 -2.71 -7.15
C ILE A 71 9.83 -2.30 -6.64
N VAL A 72 9.77 -1.83 -5.40
CA VAL A 72 8.55 -1.27 -4.83
C VAL A 72 8.46 0.19 -5.24
N ILE A 73 7.41 0.54 -5.98
CA ILE A 73 7.11 1.92 -6.41
C ILE A 73 5.92 2.48 -5.62
N PRO A 74 5.87 3.80 -5.36
CA PRO A 74 4.72 4.41 -4.73
C PRO A 74 3.47 4.25 -5.61
N SER A 75 2.29 4.22 -4.97
CA SER A 75 1.04 4.30 -5.71
C SER A 75 0.85 5.70 -6.27
N PHE A 76 0.36 5.78 -7.50
CA PHE A 76 -0.08 7.04 -8.07
C PHE A 76 -1.35 7.49 -7.35
N ILE A 77 -1.32 8.72 -6.83
CA ILE A 77 -2.50 9.40 -6.26
C ILE A 77 -2.77 10.64 -7.10
N ASN A 78 -4.04 11.02 -7.19
CA ASN A 78 -4.38 12.33 -7.74
C ASN A 78 -3.79 13.40 -6.84
N ASP A 79 -3.39 14.52 -7.44
CA ASP A 79 -2.90 15.67 -6.69
C ASP A 79 -4.01 16.16 -5.76
N PRO A 80 -3.84 16.06 -4.43
CA PRO A 80 -4.87 16.51 -3.51
C PRO A 80 -5.14 18.02 -3.65
N LEU A 81 -4.17 18.81 -4.13
CA LEU A 81 -4.28 20.26 -4.33
C LEU A 81 -5.23 20.67 -5.46
N GLN A 82 -5.71 19.71 -6.26
CA GLN A 82 -6.78 19.96 -7.25
C GLN A 82 -8.18 20.07 -6.61
N GLY A 83 -8.31 19.79 -5.30
CA GLY A 83 -9.52 20.10 -4.55
C GLY A 83 -9.54 21.56 -4.09
N ASP A 84 -10.71 22.20 -4.15
CA ASP A 84 -10.89 23.66 -3.99
C ASP A 84 -10.50 24.25 -2.61
N ASP A 85 -10.10 23.44 -1.63
CA ASP A 85 -9.97 23.86 -0.22
C ASP A 85 -8.59 23.63 0.44
N LEU A 86 -7.54 23.24 -0.30
CA LEU A 86 -6.21 23.05 0.29
C LEU A 86 -5.36 24.32 0.25
N ASN A 87 -5.45 25.11 1.31
CA ASN A 87 -4.51 26.20 1.57
C ASN A 87 -3.23 25.67 2.24
N LEU A 88 -2.08 26.16 1.80
CA LEU A 88 -0.80 25.90 2.47
C LEU A 88 -0.87 26.47 3.90
N LYS A 89 -0.76 25.60 4.90
CA LYS A 89 -0.71 25.98 6.31
C LYS A 89 0.72 25.79 6.82
N ILE A 90 1.33 26.89 7.27
CA ILE A 90 2.61 26.86 7.98
C ILE A 90 2.29 26.57 9.45
N ILE A 91 3.00 25.61 10.03
CA ILE A 91 2.86 25.24 11.45
C ILE A 91 4.07 25.81 12.19
N ASP A 92 3.81 26.65 13.19
CA ASP A 92 4.86 27.19 14.04
C ASP A 92 5.52 26.09 14.87
N TYR A 93 6.82 26.25 15.10
CA TYR A 93 7.57 25.35 15.95
C TYR A 93 6.97 25.31 17.37
N GLN A 94 6.92 24.10 17.94
CA GLN A 94 6.46 23.84 19.30
C GLN A 94 7.52 23.03 20.04
N ASP A 95 7.64 23.21 21.36
CA ASP A 95 8.62 22.49 22.18
C ASP A 95 8.38 20.98 22.22
N LYS A 96 7.13 20.55 22.06
CA LYS A 96 6.76 19.14 21.96
C LYS A 96 6.39 18.79 20.52
N PRO A 97 6.94 17.71 19.93
CA PRO A 97 6.47 17.23 18.65
C PRO A 97 5.01 16.79 18.75
N GLN A 98 4.18 17.30 17.84
CA GLN A 98 2.81 16.84 17.67
C GLN A 98 2.76 15.83 16.51
N ILE A 99 2.16 14.66 16.75
CA ILE A 99 1.99 13.60 15.76
C ILE A 99 0.49 13.36 15.54
N SER A 100 0.06 13.34 14.29
CA SER A 100 -1.31 12.99 13.91
C SER A 100 -1.43 11.58 13.35
N PHE A 101 -2.62 11.00 13.47
CA PHE A 101 -3.00 9.76 12.82
C PHE A 101 -4.50 9.76 12.57
N THR A 102 -4.92 9.44 11.35
CA THR A 102 -6.32 9.13 11.05
C THR A 102 -6.40 7.86 10.23
N GLY A 103 -6.98 6.80 10.80
CA GLY A 103 -7.03 5.53 10.07
C GLY A 103 -7.55 4.36 10.86
N PHE A 104 -7.58 3.20 10.18
CA PHE A 104 -8.01 1.95 10.78
C PHE A 104 -6.94 1.43 11.76
N ALA A 105 -7.23 1.42 13.05
CA ALA A 105 -6.32 0.89 14.06
C ALA A 105 -7.14 0.25 15.16
N ASN A 106 -6.99 -1.07 15.32
CA ASN A 106 -7.89 -1.87 16.14
C ASN A 106 -7.13 -3.09 16.69
N SER A 107 -7.20 -3.30 18.01
CA SER A 107 -6.53 -4.40 18.74
C SER A 107 -7.46 -5.58 19.05
N SER A 108 -8.70 -5.57 18.56
CA SER A 108 -9.68 -6.60 18.87
C SER A 108 -9.24 -7.98 18.36
N LEU A 109 -9.51 -8.99 19.19
CA LEU A 109 -9.29 -10.39 18.82
C LEU A 109 -10.10 -10.79 17.57
N LYS A 110 -11.28 -10.19 17.38
CA LYS A 110 -12.12 -10.38 16.20
C LYS A 110 -11.39 -9.99 14.92
N GLU A 111 -10.72 -8.83 14.91
CA GLU A 111 -9.96 -8.39 13.74
C GLU A 111 -8.72 -9.25 13.49
N PHE A 112 -8.03 -9.68 14.55
CA PHE A 112 -6.92 -10.62 14.44
C PHE A 112 -7.35 -11.95 13.79
N LEU A 113 -8.47 -12.53 14.27
CA LEU A 113 -9.04 -13.76 13.70
C LEU A 113 -9.48 -13.56 12.25
N ARG A 114 -10.13 -12.43 11.93
CA ARG A 114 -10.55 -12.10 10.56
C ARG A 114 -9.36 -12.07 9.60
N VAL A 115 -8.27 -11.38 9.96
CA VAL A 115 -7.05 -11.28 9.14
C VAL A 115 -6.37 -12.64 9.01
N THR A 116 -6.32 -13.42 10.08
CA THR A 116 -5.72 -14.76 10.07
C THR A 116 -6.47 -15.70 9.13
N LEU A 117 -7.80 -15.77 9.26
CA LEU A 117 -8.64 -16.62 8.41
C LEU A 117 -8.64 -16.16 6.95
N SER A 118 -8.67 -14.85 6.69
CA SER A 118 -8.62 -14.33 5.32
C SER A 118 -7.28 -14.64 4.65
N THR A 119 -6.17 -14.51 5.39
CA THR A 119 -4.83 -14.84 4.90
C THR A 119 -4.70 -16.33 4.62
N PHE A 120 -5.20 -17.19 5.52
CA PHE A 120 -5.19 -18.63 5.33
C PHE A 120 -6.00 -19.05 4.08
N LYS A 121 -7.23 -18.53 3.94
CA LYS A 121 -8.07 -18.79 2.76
C LYS A 121 -7.40 -18.31 1.46
N ALA A 122 -6.81 -17.11 1.47
CA ALA A 122 -6.11 -16.59 0.30
C ALA A 122 -4.88 -17.45 -0.06
N ASN A 123 -4.10 -17.87 0.93
CA ASN A 123 -2.96 -18.77 0.70
C ASN A 123 -3.38 -20.16 0.21
N LEU A 124 -4.54 -20.67 0.63
CA LEU A 124 -5.11 -21.90 0.07
C LEU A 124 -5.48 -21.71 -1.41
N ASN A 125 -6.08 -20.57 -1.78
CA ASN A 125 -6.38 -20.26 -3.17
C ASN A 125 -5.10 -20.17 -4.03
N ARG A 126 -4.03 -19.57 -3.50
CA ARG A 126 -2.72 -19.51 -4.16
C ARG A 126 -2.10 -20.88 -4.33
N PHE A 127 -2.18 -21.72 -3.30
CA PHE A 127 -1.73 -23.11 -3.36
C PHE A 127 -2.49 -23.91 -4.43
N LEU A 128 -3.80 -23.71 -4.54
CA LEU A 128 -4.65 -24.30 -5.58
C LEU A 128 -4.54 -23.59 -6.94
N LYS A 129 -3.61 -22.63 -7.11
CA LYS A 129 -3.39 -21.84 -8.34
C LYS A 129 -4.63 -21.08 -8.84
N LYS A 130 -5.60 -20.81 -7.97
CA LYS A 130 -6.78 -19.97 -8.26
C LYS A 130 -6.47 -18.48 -8.15
N ASP A 131 -5.36 -18.15 -7.48
CA ASP A 131 -4.83 -16.80 -7.31
C ASP A 131 -3.33 -16.85 -7.68
N ALA A 132 -2.93 -16.00 -8.62
CA ALA A 132 -1.55 -15.95 -9.13
C ALA A 132 -0.61 -15.05 -8.30
N SER A 133 -1.13 -14.43 -7.23
CA SER A 133 -0.33 -13.59 -6.34
C SER A 133 0.57 -14.40 -5.41
N ASP A 134 1.61 -13.73 -4.92
CA ASP A 134 2.57 -14.34 -4.00
C ASP A 134 1.91 -14.77 -2.69
N ARG A 135 2.43 -15.85 -2.09
CA ARG A 135 2.00 -16.29 -0.75
C ARG A 135 2.27 -15.18 0.27
N GLN A 136 1.31 -14.95 1.16
CA GLN A 136 1.37 -13.87 2.14
C GLN A 136 1.57 -14.41 3.55
N SER A 137 2.38 -13.72 4.35
CA SER A 137 2.46 -13.95 5.80
C SER A 137 1.26 -13.31 6.51
N ILE A 138 0.85 -13.88 7.64
CA ILE A 138 -0.17 -13.26 8.48
C ILE A 138 0.40 -11.95 9.04
N TYR A 139 -0.21 -10.82 8.67
CA TYR A 139 0.24 -9.50 9.10
C TYR A 139 -0.95 -8.65 9.57
N ASN A 140 -1.19 -8.62 10.89
CA ASN A 140 -2.22 -7.78 11.49
C ASN A 140 -1.76 -6.31 11.58
N ALA A 141 -1.85 -5.61 10.45
CA ALA A 141 -1.46 -4.19 10.36
C ALA A 141 -2.28 -3.28 11.28
N ALA A 142 -3.56 -3.58 11.51
CA ALA A 142 -4.43 -2.77 12.38
C ALA A 142 -4.05 -2.90 13.86
N GLY A 143 -3.76 -4.12 14.31
CA GLY A 143 -3.28 -4.38 15.67
C GLY A 143 -1.91 -3.77 15.91
N LYS A 144 -0.95 -3.97 14.99
CA LYS A 144 0.39 -3.35 15.08
C LYS A 144 0.33 -1.82 15.11
N ARG A 145 -0.52 -1.20 14.27
CA ARG A 145 -0.78 0.26 14.31
C ARG A 145 -1.27 0.68 15.68
N PHE A 146 -2.29 0.00 16.20
CA PHE A 146 -2.87 0.33 17.50
C PHE A 146 -1.82 0.26 18.62
N THR A 147 -0.98 -0.78 18.65
CA THR A 147 0.11 -0.91 19.62
C THR A 147 1.06 0.29 19.58
N TYR A 148 1.60 0.64 18.41
CA TYR A 148 2.53 1.78 18.30
C TYR A 148 1.87 3.12 18.62
N LEU A 149 0.60 3.32 18.25
CA LEU A 149 -0.13 4.52 18.61
C LEU A 149 -0.32 4.64 20.13
N LYS A 150 -0.60 3.54 20.83
CA LYS A 150 -0.68 3.53 22.31
C LYS A 150 0.67 3.81 22.97
N GLU A 151 1.76 3.31 22.40
CA GLU A 151 3.11 3.64 22.86
C GLU A 151 3.39 5.14 22.72
N LEU A 152 3.04 5.75 21.58
CA LEU A 152 3.20 7.19 21.36
C LEU A 152 2.33 8.03 22.30
N GLU A 153 1.07 7.65 22.53
CA GLU A 153 0.17 8.33 23.48
C GLU A 153 0.68 8.28 24.93
N SER A 154 1.41 7.22 25.29
CA SER A 154 1.94 7.06 26.66
C SER A 154 3.16 7.94 26.94
N HIS A 155 3.78 8.53 25.92
CA HIS A 155 5.04 9.25 26.03
C HIS A 155 4.84 10.73 26.35
N LEU A 156 5.25 11.19 27.54
CA LEU A 156 5.02 12.57 28.04
C LEU A 156 5.62 13.70 27.19
N ALA A 157 6.64 13.39 26.39
CA ALA A 157 7.30 14.34 25.50
C ALA A 157 6.60 14.53 24.15
N ILE A 158 5.56 13.75 23.84
CA ILE A 158 4.89 13.76 22.53
C ILE A 158 3.45 14.22 22.72
N GLN A 159 2.97 15.10 21.84
CA GLN A 159 1.56 15.41 21.72
C GLN A 159 0.95 14.57 20.60
N THR A 160 -0.18 13.93 20.86
CA THR A 160 -0.83 13.03 19.89
C THR A 160 -2.22 13.54 19.52
N ASP A 161 -2.52 13.58 18.22
CA ASP A 161 -3.86 13.85 17.68
C ASP A 161 -4.32 12.66 16.82
N PHE A 162 -4.79 11.61 17.50
CA PHE A 162 -5.08 10.32 16.91
C PHE A 162 -6.59 10.06 16.80
N ILE A 163 -7.05 9.83 15.57
CA ILE A 163 -8.41 9.46 15.20
C ILE A 163 -8.43 7.99 14.80
N TYR A 164 -8.80 7.13 15.76
CA TYR A 164 -8.98 5.70 15.54
C TYR A 164 -10.30 5.42 14.82
N ARG A 165 -10.24 4.61 13.75
CA ARG A 165 -11.41 4.10 13.05
C ARG A 165 -11.42 2.58 13.15
N ASP A 166 -12.62 1.99 13.22
CA ASP A 166 -12.82 0.53 13.19
C ASP A 166 -12.94 -0.05 11.78
N LYS A 167 -13.08 0.81 10.78
CA LYS A 167 -13.21 0.44 9.38
C LYS A 167 -12.40 1.37 8.50
N TYR A 168 -11.97 0.85 7.35
CA TYR A 168 -11.38 1.66 6.29
C TYR A 168 -12.36 2.78 5.88
N ARG A 169 -11.86 4.01 5.73
CA ARG A 169 -12.67 5.21 5.47
C ARG A 169 -13.85 5.42 6.44
N ALA A 170 -13.72 4.99 7.70
CA ALA A 170 -14.81 4.99 8.67
C ALA A 170 -16.06 4.20 8.20
N GLY A 171 -15.91 3.29 7.22
CA GLY A 171 -17.03 2.57 6.62
C GLY A 171 -17.83 3.39 5.60
N ALA A 172 -17.31 4.52 5.10
CA ALA A 172 -17.96 5.35 4.10
C ALA A 172 -18.38 4.57 2.84
N VAL A 173 -19.67 4.54 2.57
CA VAL A 173 -20.28 3.89 1.40
C VAL A 173 -20.66 4.93 0.35
N THR A 174 -21.30 6.03 0.76
CA THR A 174 -21.79 7.09 -0.15
C THR A 174 -20.69 8.08 -0.54
N LYS A 175 -20.95 8.89 -1.58
CA LYS A 175 -20.03 9.94 -2.01
C LYS A 175 -19.82 10.99 -0.91
N GLU A 176 -20.88 11.45 -0.25
CA GLU A 176 -20.76 12.46 0.81
C GLU A 176 -19.97 11.91 2.01
N GLN A 177 -20.17 10.64 2.37
CA GLN A 177 -19.40 10.00 3.44
C GLN A 177 -17.91 9.89 3.07
N ARG A 178 -17.59 9.65 1.80
CA ARG A 178 -16.20 9.62 1.32
C ARG A 178 -15.57 11.00 1.33
N GLU A 179 -16.31 12.03 0.91
CA GLU A 179 -15.87 13.42 0.96
C GLU A 179 -15.61 13.84 2.41
N LYS A 180 -16.56 13.60 3.33
CA LYS A 180 -16.39 13.87 4.76
C LYS A 180 -15.18 13.16 5.37
N SER A 181 -15.05 11.85 5.15
CA SER A 181 -13.92 11.08 5.71
C SER A 181 -12.57 11.49 5.13
N THR A 182 -12.55 12.06 3.92
CA THR A 182 -11.37 12.64 3.27
C THR A 182 -11.04 14.02 3.84
N ALA A 183 -12.05 14.88 4.07
CA ALA A 183 -11.88 16.17 4.73
C ALA A 183 -11.31 16.02 6.14
N GLU A 184 -11.86 15.10 6.96
CA GLU A 184 -11.32 14.79 8.29
C GLU A 184 -9.86 14.33 8.24
N PHE A 185 -9.52 13.50 7.24
CA PHE A 185 -8.16 13.03 7.06
C PHE A 185 -7.20 14.21 6.78
N PHE A 186 -7.52 15.06 5.80
CA PHE A 186 -6.67 16.20 5.48
C PHE A 186 -6.62 17.24 6.61
N GLN A 187 -7.71 17.44 7.34
CA GLN A 187 -7.73 18.33 8.50
C GLN A 187 -6.78 17.85 9.61
N ASN A 188 -6.80 16.55 9.93
CA ASN A 188 -5.88 15.96 10.92
C ASN A 188 -4.42 15.99 10.44
N LEU A 189 -4.17 15.81 9.14
CA LEU A 189 -2.83 15.97 8.56
C LEU A 189 -2.35 17.43 8.65
N ASN A 190 -3.18 18.40 8.27
CA ASN A 190 -2.82 19.83 8.25
C ASN A 190 -2.65 20.44 9.65
N ASN A 191 -3.13 19.78 10.70
CA ASN A 191 -3.04 20.27 12.08
C ASN A 191 -1.81 19.78 12.83
N SER A 192 -0.94 19.00 12.19
CA SER A 192 0.22 18.41 12.86
C SER A 192 1.44 18.38 11.94
N PRO A 193 2.64 18.71 12.44
CA PRO A 193 3.87 18.71 11.65
C PRO A 193 4.33 17.29 11.28
N TYR A 194 3.87 16.27 12.01
CA TYR A 194 4.23 14.87 11.78
C TYR A 194 2.98 14.01 11.68
N THR A 195 3.02 13.01 10.80
CA THR A 195 1.94 12.03 10.70
C THR A 195 2.51 10.64 10.86
N PHE A 196 1.89 9.84 11.73
CA PHE A 196 2.23 8.44 11.87
C PHE A 196 1.73 7.65 10.67
N CYS A 197 2.64 6.92 10.02
CA CYS A 197 2.36 6.12 8.83
C CYS A 197 2.92 4.70 9.02
N LEU A 198 2.05 3.70 9.14
CA LEU A 198 2.44 2.29 9.08
C LEU A 198 1.82 1.62 7.86
N ARG A 199 2.63 0.97 7.03
CA ARG A 199 2.11 0.25 5.87
C ARG A 199 1.28 -0.97 6.29
N GLY A 200 0.20 -1.21 5.55
CA GLY A 200 -0.62 -2.43 5.62
C GLY A 200 -2.08 -2.20 5.23
N ALA A 201 -2.85 -3.28 5.15
CA ALA A 201 -4.23 -3.24 4.68
C ALA A 201 -5.11 -2.27 5.51
N GLY A 202 -6.01 -1.58 4.82
CA GLY A 202 -6.99 -0.68 5.43
C GLY A 202 -6.41 0.66 5.91
N ASN A 203 -5.26 1.09 5.40
CA ASN A 203 -4.76 2.44 5.65
C ASN A 203 -5.20 3.42 4.55
N PHE A 204 -5.56 4.64 4.93
CA PHE A 204 -6.01 5.69 3.99
C PHE A 204 -4.82 6.30 3.23
N GLN A 205 -3.62 6.22 3.80
CA GLN A 205 -2.38 6.73 3.24
C GLN A 205 -1.82 5.75 2.22
N CYS A 206 -1.73 6.18 0.96
CA CYS A 206 -0.79 5.60 -0.01
C CYS A 206 0.61 6.05 0.42
N GLY A 207 1.32 5.21 1.17
CA GLY A 207 2.53 5.61 1.88
C GLY A 207 3.60 6.23 0.96
N PHE A 208 3.90 7.51 1.18
CA PHE A 208 5.23 8.05 0.93
C PHE A 208 6.13 7.57 2.08
N MET A 209 7.06 6.66 1.82
CA MET A 209 8.25 6.57 2.66
C MET A 209 9.15 7.74 2.25
N LYS A 210 9.29 8.75 3.13
CA LYS A 210 10.52 9.53 3.12
C LYS A 210 11.63 8.56 3.48
N ARG A 211 12.61 8.43 2.58
CA ARG A 211 13.86 7.71 2.82
C ARG A 211 14.65 8.39 3.94
#